data_AF-Q30VZ4-F1
#
_entry.id   AF-Q30VZ4-F1
#
_cell.length_a   1.000
_cell.length_b   1.000
_cell.length_c   1.000
_cell.angle_alpha   90.00
_cell.angle_beta   90.00
_cell.angle_gamma   90.00
#
_symmetry.space_group_name_H-M   'P 1'
#
loop_
_entity.id
_entity.type
_entity.pdbx_description
1 polymer ?
#
loop_
_entity_poly.entity_id
_entity_poly.type
_entity_poly.pdbx_seq_one_letter_code
_entity_poly.pdbx_strand_id
1 'polypeptide(L)'
;MSRIAEIRKIQLGKRLLGLHKDEVAYRGMLNNMFGVSSAADLDAKQRYRLIRHMEELGAQFSSKGKTNPGQPRQNGDNFYVIPDNAPYANQKRYILVLWKALGWSLKGIDTRMRKQFGLDSLVWVQDQAQLQTITKDLQNRCRKAGIDPDNA
;
A
#
# COMPACT_ATOMS: atom_id res chain seq x y z
N MET A 1 -12.20 3.10 14.60
CA MET A 1 -10.87 3.73 14.83
C MET A 1 -10.72 3.96 16.32
N SER A 2 -9.50 4.06 16.87
CA SER A 2 -9.35 4.43 18.29
C SER A 2 -9.56 5.94 18.47
N ARG A 3 -10.02 6.39 19.65
CA ARG A 3 -10.20 7.83 19.96
C ARG A 3 -8.96 8.66 19.65
N ILE A 4 -7.76 8.13 19.94
CA ILE A 4 -6.48 8.78 19.63
C ILE A 4 -6.29 8.95 18.12
N ALA A 5 -6.65 7.94 17.32
CA ALA A 5 -6.54 8.02 15.86
C ALA A 5 -7.54 9.05 15.27
N GLU A 6 -8.74 9.14 15.83
CA GLU A 6 -9.76 10.13 15.44
C GLU A 6 -9.29 11.55 15.74
N ILE A 7 -8.77 11.81 16.94
CA ILE A 7 -8.24 13.13 17.31
C ILE A 7 -7.07 13.53 16.39
N ARG A 8 -6.17 12.60 16.08
CA ARG A 8 -5.06 12.86 15.14
C ARG A 8 -5.57 13.19 13.74
N LYS A 9 -6.61 12.51 13.26
CA LYS A 9 -7.26 12.84 11.98
C LYS A 9 -7.88 14.23 12.01
N ILE A 10 -8.59 14.60 13.07
CA ILE A 10 -9.18 15.95 13.21
C ILE A 10 -8.08 17.02 13.18
N GLN A 11 -6.98 16.82 13.91
CA GLN A 11 -5.82 17.73 13.89
C GLN A 11 -5.18 17.84 12.50
N LEU A 12 -5.06 16.72 11.79
CA LEU A 12 -4.59 16.70 10.41
C LEU A 12 -5.56 17.47 9.49
N GLY A 13 -6.87 17.27 9.65
CA GLY A 13 -7.91 17.94 8.87
C GLY A 13 -7.86 19.45 9.08
N LYS A 14 -7.69 19.88 10.34
CA LYS A 14 -7.50 21.29 10.71
C LYS A 14 -6.29 21.90 9.99
N ARG A 15 -5.22 21.14 9.83
CA ARG A 15 -4.03 21.58 9.08
C ARG A 15 -4.30 21.65 7.57
N LEU A 16 -4.90 20.60 7.00
CA LEU A 16 -5.18 20.49 5.56
C LEU A 16 -6.15 21.56 5.07
N LEU A 17 -7.15 21.92 5.87
CA LEU A 17 -8.13 22.96 5.56
C LEU A 17 -7.64 24.38 5.89
N GLY A 18 -6.40 24.56 6.34
CA GLY A 18 -5.88 25.88 6.74
C GLY A 18 -6.45 26.43 8.06
N LEU A 19 -7.45 25.77 8.65
CA LEU A 19 -8.13 26.15 9.91
C LEU A 19 -7.22 26.13 11.16
N HIS A 20 -5.97 25.68 11.04
CA HIS A 20 -5.00 25.75 12.12
C HIS A 20 -4.58 27.18 12.47
N LYS A 21 -4.69 28.12 11.51
CA LYS A 21 -4.41 29.55 11.71
C LYS A 21 -5.62 30.35 12.14
N ASP A 22 -6.82 29.82 11.90
CA ASP A 22 -8.10 30.46 12.20
C ASP A 22 -8.86 29.65 13.25
N GLU A 23 -8.58 29.94 14.52
CA GLU A 23 -9.23 29.26 15.63
C GLU A 23 -10.71 29.65 15.75
N VAL A 24 -11.09 30.86 15.33
CA VAL A 24 -12.47 31.33 15.38
C VAL A 24 -13.32 30.55 14.38
N ALA A 25 -12.84 30.37 13.15
CA ALA A 25 -13.51 29.56 12.14
C ALA A 25 -13.65 28.09 12.59
N TYR A 26 -12.62 27.52 13.21
CA TYR A 26 -12.66 26.16 13.72
C TYR A 26 -13.67 25.98 14.87
N ARG A 27 -13.67 26.91 15.85
CA ARG A 27 -14.64 26.88 16.96
C ARG A 27 -16.06 27.15 16.47
N GLY A 28 -16.23 28.05 15.50
CA GLY A 28 -17.51 28.29 14.83
C GLY A 28 -18.05 27.04 14.16
N MET A 29 -17.21 26.29 13.44
CA MET A 29 -17.59 25.00 12.85
C MET A 29 -18.03 23.98 13.91
N LEU A 30 -17.28 23.85 15.02
CA LEU A 30 -17.66 22.93 16.11
C LEU A 30 -18.99 23.33 16.77
N ASN A 31 -19.20 24.63 16.99
CA ASN A 31 -20.42 25.15 17.59
C ASN A 31 -21.61 24.95 16.64
N ASN A 32 -21.45 25.26 15.35
CA ASN A 32 -22.50 25.11 14.35
C ASN A 32 -22.92 23.64 14.15
N MET A 33 -21.97 22.71 14.20
CA MET A 33 -22.27 21.29 13.97
C MET A 33 -22.75 20.56 15.22
N PHE A 34 -22.22 20.91 16.40
CA PHE A 34 -22.39 20.10 17.61
C PHE A 34 -22.67 20.92 18.88
N GLY A 35 -22.68 22.25 18.81
CA GLY A 35 -22.88 23.13 19.98
C GLY A 35 -21.70 23.18 20.96
N VAL A 36 -20.55 22.59 20.60
CA VAL A 36 -19.37 22.52 21.49
C VAL A 36 -18.28 23.49 21.08
N SER A 37 -17.46 23.92 22.04
CA SER A 37 -16.32 24.80 21.80
C SER A 37 -15.00 24.03 21.60
N SER A 38 -14.96 22.74 21.95
CA SER A 38 -13.75 21.92 21.89
C SER A 38 -14.00 20.53 21.30
N ALA A 39 -13.03 20.04 20.53
CA ALA A 39 -13.04 18.67 20.02
C ALA A 39 -12.82 17.61 21.11
N ALA A 40 -12.41 18.02 22.32
CA ALA A 40 -12.27 17.13 23.48
C ALA A 40 -13.63 16.63 23.99
N ASP A 41 -14.67 17.45 23.82
CA ASP A 41 -16.03 17.20 24.31
C ASP A 41 -16.88 16.38 23.34
N LEU A 42 -16.36 16.09 22.15
CA LEU A 42 -17.06 15.31 21.13
C LEU A 42 -17.09 13.83 21.51
N ASP A 43 -18.26 13.20 21.36
CA ASP A 43 -18.41 11.75 21.42
C ASP A 43 -17.86 11.04 20.16
N ALA A 44 -17.88 9.71 20.13
CA ALA A 44 -17.35 8.95 18.99
C ALA A 44 -18.09 9.20 17.67
N LYS A 45 -19.43 9.33 17.71
CA LYS A 45 -20.26 9.58 16.52
C LYS A 45 -20.02 10.99 16.00
N GLN A 46 -19.92 11.97 16.89
CA GLN A 46 -19.64 13.37 16.58
C GLN A 46 -18.23 13.54 15.99
N ARG A 47 -17.21 12.87 16.56
CA ARG A 47 -15.85 12.86 15.97
C ARG A 47 -15.82 12.27 14.58
N TYR A 48 -16.53 11.16 14.35
CA TYR A 48 -16.65 10.56 13.02
C TYR A 48 -17.34 11.52 12.03
N ARG A 49 -18.45 12.15 12.44
CA ARG A 49 -19.16 13.12 11.60
C ARG A 49 -18.31 14.34 11.27
N LEU A 50 -17.52 14.84 12.23
CA LEU A 50 -16.59 15.94 12.01
C LEU A 50 -15.51 15.58 10.98
N ILE A 51 -14.89 14.40 11.11
CA ILE A 51 -13.90 13.93 10.14
C ILE A 51 -14.50 13.87 8.73
N ARG A 52 -15.70 13.31 8.59
CA ARG A 52 -16.41 13.24 7.31
C ARG A 52 -16.74 14.62 6.76
N HIS A 53 -17.15 15.56 7.61
CA HIS A 53 -17.40 16.94 7.17
C HIS A 53 -16.11 17.64 6.70
N MET A 54 -14.98 17.39 7.36
CA MET A 54 -13.69 17.87 6.89
C MET A 54 -13.32 17.27 5.53
N GLU A 55 -13.66 16.00 5.26
CA GLU A 55 -13.50 15.37 3.93
C GLU A 55 -14.39 16.06 2.87
N GLU A 56 -15.65 16.35 3.21
CA GLU A 56 -16.61 17.08 2.36
C GLU A 56 -16.08 18.49 2.02
N LEU A 57 -15.36 19.13 2.94
CA LEU A 57 -14.67 20.42 2.72
C LEU A 57 -13.35 20.29 1.94
N GLY A 58 -12.93 19.07 1.58
CA GLY A 58 -11.76 18.81 0.75
C GLY A 58 -10.52 18.28 1.48
N ALA A 59 -10.61 17.95 2.78
CA ALA A 59 -9.50 17.33 3.48
C ALA A 59 -9.25 15.90 2.99
N GLN A 60 -8.10 15.65 2.35
CA GLN A 60 -7.73 14.32 1.87
C GLN A 60 -6.94 13.54 2.94
N PHE A 61 -7.62 12.67 3.67
CA PHE A 61 -6.98 11.77 4.65
C PHE A 61 -6.42 10.52 3.98
N SER A 62 -5.31 10.62 3.24
CA SER A 62 -4.69 9.43 2.63
C SER A 62 -4.15 8.50 3.72
N SER A 63 -4.62 7.25 3.77
CA SER A 63 -3.95 6.18 4.50
C SER A 63 -2.88 5.58 3.60
N LYS A 64 -1.67 6.15 3.60
CA LYS A 64 -0.51 5.38 3.14
C LYS A 64 -0.31 4.27 4.17
N GLY A 65 -0.75 3.06 3.83
CA GLY A 65 -0.62 1.89 4.69
C GLY A 65 0.82 1.76 5.18
N LYS A 66 1.03 1.78 6.49
CA LYS A 66 2.34 1.51 7.07
C LYS A 66 2.68 0.06 6.79
N THR A 67 3.76 -0.16 6.04
CA THR A 67 4.39 -1.49 5.95
C THR A 67 5.18 -1.74 7.23
N ASN A 68 4.79 -2.76 7.99
CA ASN A 68 5.65 -3.31 9.03
C ASN A 68 6.71 -4.21 8.37
N PRO A 69 8.02 -4.00 8.61
CA PRO A 69 9.05 -4.92 8.16
C PRO A 69 8.84 -6.28 8.85
N GLY A 70 8.74 -7.37 8.08
CA GLY A 70 8.76 -8.73 8.61
C GLY A 70 7.40 -9.44 8.76
N GLN A 71 6.26 -8.77 8.51
CA GLN A 71 4.99 -9.49 8.34
C GLN A 71 4.73 -9.79 6.85
N PRO A 72 4.40 -11.04 6.48
CA PRO A 72 3.96 -11.36 5.14
C PRO A 72 2.74 -10.49 4.81
N ARG A 73 2.82 -9.70 3.73
CA ARG A 73 1.72 -8.87 3.25
C ARG A 73 0.57 -9.80 2.85
N GLN A 74 -0.42 -9.99 3.71
CA GLN A 74 -1.71 -10.51 3.29
C GLN A 74 -2.43 -9.39 2.54
N ASN A 75 -2.26 -9.33 1.23
CA ASN A 75 -2.95 -8.37 0.36
C ASN A 75 -3.63 -9.11 -0.78
N GLY A 76 -4.77 -8.60 -1.24
CA GLY A 76 -5.45 -8.96 -2.49
C GLY A 76 -4.66 -8.66 -3.78
N ASP A 77 -3.33 -8.77 -3.71
CA ASP A 77 -2.33 -8.62 -4.78
C ASP A 77 -1.97 -10.01 -5.36
N ASN A 78 -2.92 -10.94 -5.39
CA ASN A 78 -2.64 -12.38 -5.59
C ASN A 78 -2.67 -12.81 -7.08
N PHE A 79 -2.93 -11.87 -8.00
CA PHE A 79 -3.16 -12.17 -9.40
C PHE A 79 -2.19 -11.40 -10.30
N TYR A 80 -1.37 -12.15 -11.05
CA TYR A 80 -0.48 -11.63 -12.09
C TYR A 80 -0.67 -12.52 -13.32
N VAL A 81 -1.18 -11.94 -14.41
CA VAL A 81 -1.52 -12.68 -15.62
C VAL A 81 -0.32 -12.72 -16.57
N ILE A 82 0.10 -13.93 -16.93
CA ILE A 82 1.00 -14.15 -18.06
C ILE A 82 0.15 -14.72 -19.20
N PRO A 83 -0.02 -13.97 -20.30
CA PRO A 83 -0.70 -14.46 -21.50
C PRO A 83 -0.09 -15.77 -21.99
N ASP A 84 -0.91 -16.73 -22.43
CA ASP A 84 -0.43 -18.02 -22.93
C ASP A 84 0.44 -17.90 -24.20
N ASN A 85 0.22 -16.85 -24.98
CA ASN A 85 1.01 -16.53 -26.17
C ASN A 85 2.30 -15.76 -25.87
N ALA A 86 2.59 -15.45 -24.60
CA ALA A 86 3.81 -14.74 -24.25
C ALA A 86 5.05 -15.64 -24.44
N PRO A 87 6.15 -15.13 -25.02
CA PRO A 87 7.41 -15.86 -25.06
C PRO A 87 7.83 -16.31 -23.67
N TYR A 88 8.24 -17.57 -23.54
CA TYR A 88 8.70 -18.17 -22.29
C TYR A 88 7.67 -18.11 -21.15
N ALA A 89 6.37 -18.22 -21.46
CA ALA A 89 5.29 -18.15 -20.48
C ALA A 89 5.50 -19.04 -19.25
N ASN A 90 5.93 -20.29 -19.45
CA ASN A 90 6.19 -21.23 -18.34
C ASN A 90 7.31 -20.75 -17.41
N GLN A 91 8.40 -20.23 -17.97
CA GLN A 91 9.50 -19.71 -17.17
C GLN A 91 9.10 -18.44 -16.39
N LYS A 92 8.31 -17.56 -17.02
CA LYS A 92 7.74 -16.39 -16.35
C LYS A 92 6.81 -16.79 -15.20
N ARG A 93 6.00 -17.84 -15.37
CA ARG A 93 5.13 -18.39 -14.31
C ARG A 93 5.96 -18.95 -13.16
N TYR A 94 7.01 -19.72 -13.46
CA TYR A 94 7.93 -20.24 -12.46
C TYR A 94 8.61 -19.13 -11.65
N ILE A 95 9.02 -18.03 -12.30
CA ILE A 95 9.55 -16.84 -11.62
C ILE A 95 8.54 -16.26 -10.62
N LEU A 96 7.25 -16.17 -10.99
CA LEU A 96 6.18 -15.70 -10.09
C LEU A 96 5.96 -16.64 -8.90
N VAL A 97 6.08 -17.95 -9.13
CA VAL A 97 5.97 -18.97 -8.09
C VAL A 97 7.10 -18.81 -7.07
N LEU A 98 8.35 -18.73 -7.51
CA LEU A 98 9.51 -18.48 -6.63
C LEU A 98 9.36 -17.15 -5.88
N TRP A 99 8.86 -16.11 -6.56
CA TRP A 99 8.59 -14.82 -5.94
C TRP A 99 7.58 -14.90 -4.80
N LYS A 100 6.49 -15.66 -5.01
CA LYS A 100 5.45 -15.88 -4.01
C LYS A 100 5.95 -16.76 -2.87
N ALA A 101 6.74 -17.79 -3.16
CA ALA A 101 7.34 -18.66 -2.15
C ALA A 101 8.21 -17.87 -1.16
N LEU A 102 8.91 -16.84 -1.63
CA LEU A 102 9.67 -15.90 -0.79
C LEU A 102 8.78 -14.96 0.07
N GLY A 103 7.46 -15.06 -0.03
CA GLY A 103 6.51 -14.20 0.69
C GLY A 103 6.46 -12.76 0.18
N TRP A 104 6.98 -12.50 -1.02
CA TRP A 104 7.03 -11.16 -1.59
C TRP A 104 5.75 -10.81 -2.36
N SER A 105 5.37 -9.53 -2.32
CA SER A 105 4.20 -9.02 -3.06
C SER A 105 4.49 -8.93 -4.55
N LEU A 106 3.53 -9.36 -5.39
CA LEU A 106 3.64 -9.33 -6.86
C LEU A 106 3.83 -7.90 -7.41
N LYS A 107 3.37 -6.85 -6.72
CA LYS A 107 3.66 -5.44 -7.09
C LYS A 107 5.16 -5.12 -7.17
N GLY A 108 5.99 -5.86 -6.45
CA GLY A 108 7.43 -5.67 -6.44
C GLY A 108 8.15 -6.22 -7.67
N ILE A 109 7.52 -7.10 -8.44
CA ILE A 109 8.21 -7.79 -9.54
C ILE A 109 8.52 -6.86 -10.70
N ASP A 110 7.55 -6.05 -11.12
CA ASP A 110 7.71 -5.09 -12.22
C ASP A 110 8.68 -3.97 -11.81
N THR A 111 8.64 -3.54 -10.55
CA THR A 111 9.65 -2.62 -10.00
C THR A 111 11.06 -3.21 -10.10
N ARG A 112 11.20 -4.53 -9.90
CA ARG A 112 12.48 -5.21 -10.04
C ARG A 112 12.90 -5.33 -11.50
N MET A 113 11.98 -5.65 -12.42
CA MET A 113 12.27 -5.69 -13.86
C MET A 113 12.78 -4.34 -14.34
N ARG A 114 12.15 -3.25 -13.89
CA ARG A 114 12.55 -1.89 -14.26
C ARG A 114 13.94 -1.55 -13.75
N LYS A 115 14.27 -1.96 -12.52
CA LYS A 115 15.59 -1.69 -11.93
C LYS A 115 16.71 -2.55 -12.52
N GLN A 116 16.43 -3.80 -12.86
CA GLN A 116 17.45 -4.77 -13.27
C GLN A 116 17.66 -4.81 -14.79
N PHE A 117 16.60 -4.62 -15.56
CA PHE A 117 16.62 -4.77 -17.02
C PHE A 117 16.06 -3.54 -17.76
N GLY A 118 15.57 -2.51 -17.05
CA GLY A 118 14.94 -1.35 -17.67
C GLY A 118 13.55 -1.61 -18.26
N LEU A 119 12.94 -2.75 -17.96
CA LEU A 119 11.64 -3.17 -18.50
C LEU A 119 10.52 -2.93 -17.49
N ASP A 120 9.39 -2.39 -17.92
CA ASP A 120 8.29 -2.08 -16.99
C ASP A 120 7.52 -3.32 -16.53
N SER A 121 7.67 -4.48 -17.17
CA SER A 121 6.94 -5.70 -16.80
C SER A 121 7.72 -6.98 -17.09
N LEU A 122 7.51 -8.01 -16.26
CA LEU A 122 8.04 -9.37 -16.51
C LEU A 122 7.49 -9.95 -17.82
N VAL A 123 6.26 -9.60 -18.20
CA VAL A 123 5.63 -10.08 -19.44
C VAL A 123 6.45 -9.65 -20.67
N TRP A 124 7.09 -8.48 -20.61
CA TRP A 124 7.84 -7.89 -21.72
C TRP A 124 9.28 -8.39 -21.84
N VAL A 125 9.75 -9.22 -20.90
CA VAL A 125 11.07 -9.85 -21.01
C VAL A 125 11.02 -10.88 -22.14
N GLN A 126 11.74 -10.61 -23.22
CA GLN A 126 11.87 -11.50 -24.38
C GLN A 126 13.23 -12.21 -24.43
N ASP A 127 14.21 -11.76 -23.65
CA ASP A 127 15.55 -12.35 -23.63
C ASP A 127 15.63 -13.52 -22.63
N GLN A 128 16.01 -14.69 -23.16
CA GLN A 128 16.21 -15.90 -22.37
C GLN A 128 17.33 -15.75 -21.33
N ALA A 129 18.39 -14.98 -21.63
CA ALA A 129 19.50 -14.78 -20.69
C ALA A 129 19.06 -13.96 -19.46
N GLN A 130 18.19 -12.96 -19.66
CA GLN A 130 17.61 -12.16 -18.58
C GLN A 130 16.70 -13.01 -17.69
N LEU A 131 15.84 -13.85 -18.29
CA LEU A 131 14.98 -14.78 -17.56
C LEU A 131 15.80 -15.79 -16.74
N GLN A 132 16.87 -16.33 -17.30
CA GLN A 132 17.78 -17.24 -16.57
C GLN A 132 18.48 -16.54 -15.41
N THR A 133 18.92 -15.31 -15.62
CA THR A 133 19.59 -14.51 -14.57
C THR A 133 18.69 -14.30 -13.36
N ILE A 134 17.43 -13.89 -13.58
CA ILE A 134 16.50 -13.69 -12.48
C ILE A 134 16.06 -15.02 -11.84
N THR A 135 15.86 -16.06 -12.64
CA THR A 135 15.50 -17.39 -12.12
C THR A 135 16.58 -17.88 -11.15
N LYS A 136 17.85 -17.85 -11.55
CA LYS A 136 18.98 -18.25 -10.70
C LYS A 136 19.09 -17.41 -9.42
N ASP A 137 18.91 -16.10 -9.51
CA ASP A 137 18.90 -15.24 -8.30
C ASP A 137 17.78 -15.65 -7.34
N LEU A 138 16.55 -15.84 -7.84
CA LEU A 138 15.43 -16.21 -6.99
C LEU A 138 15.62 -17.60 -6.36
N GLN A 139 16.09 -18.59 -7.13
CA GLN A 139 16.42 -19.92 -6.61
C GLN A 139 17.46 -19.85 -5.49
N ASN A 140 18.51 -19.05 -5.67
CA ASN A 140 19.53 -18.86 -4.64
C ASN A 140 18.97 -18.21 -3.36
N ARG A 141 17.99 -17.32 -3.49
CA ARG A 141 17.30 -16.73 -2.34
C ARG A 141 16.35 -17.71 -1.65
N CYS A 142 15.62 -18.52 -2.42
CA CYS A 142 14.78 -19.59 -1.87
C CYS A 142 15.63 -20.55 -1.04
N ARG A 143 16.75 -21.03 -1.60
CA ARG A 143 17.70 -21.91 -0.88
C ARG A 143 18.22 -21.27 0.39
N LYS A 144 18.60 -19.99 0.36
CA LYS A 144 19.03 -19.24 1.56
C LYS A 144 17.93 -19.09 2.61
N ALA A 145 16.66 -19.06 2.19
CA ALA A 145 15.51 -19.03 3.08
C ALA A 145 15.06 -20.41 3.54
N GLY A 146 15.74 -21.50 3.13
CA GLY A 146 15.35 -22.88 3.44
C GLY A 146 14.15 -23.38 2.62
N ILE A 147 13.81 -22.70 1.52
CA ILE A 147 12.74 -23.07 0.60
C ILE A 147 13.37 -23.85 -0.56
N ASP A 148 12.86 -25.04 -0.84
CA ASP A 148 13.25 -25.82 -2.00
C ASP A 148 12.64 -25.23 -3.28
N PRO A 149 13.46 -24.66 -4.20
CA PRO A 149 12.95 -24.04 -5.42
C PRO A 149 12.39 -25.04 -6.44
N ASP A 150 12.69 -26.33 -6.32
CA ASP A 150 12.25 -27.35 -7.27
C ASP A 150 10.89 -27.97 -6.86
N ASN A 151 10.43 -27.67 -5.62
CA ASN A 151 9.13 -28.05 -5.06
C ASN A 151 8.19 -26.85 -4.79
N ALA A 152 8.54 -25.67 -5.31
CA ALA A 152 7.81 -24.42 -5.09
C ALA A 152 6.63 -24.22 -6.05
#